data_AF-A0AAV4U8G1-F1
#
_entry.id   AF-A0AAV4U8G1-F1
#
_cell.length_a   1.000
_cell.length_b   1.000
_cell.length_c   1.000
_cell.angle_alpha   90.00
_cell.angle_beta   90.00
_cell.angle_gamma   90.00
#
_symmetry.space_group_name_H-M   'P 1'
#
loop_
_entity.id
_entity.type
_entity.pdbx_description
1 polymer ?
#
loop_
_entity_poly.entity_id
_entity_poly.type
_entity_poly.pdbx_seq_one_letter_code
_entity_poly.pdbx_strand_id
1 'polypeptide(L)'
;MEADIIVFPEEGLFSKNYENNTWLISYAEDVPNPKIEHANPCDDEKIPEQSILRRLSCIAKKHNFYVVADLIDVKKCEVTDGCDENDIDYCVTDPNECPEDGYYHFNTLVVFDREGYLIMRYYKIHLYFEEGLNTPKTIKHEYFTTEFGEFTVGICFDLLFYGFVKSARNATGLVYPTWWFDHTPPIYFATLFQQSWSIANKINILAADVQYPNFDHWEVVYTRQATEL
;
A
#
# COMPACT_ATOMS: atom_id res chain seq x y z
N MET A 1 12.03 -18.85 15.64
CA MET A 1 11.22 -17.63 15.40
C MET A 1 11.06 -17.55 13.91
N GLU A 2 9.84 -17.73 13.43
CA GLU A 2 9.46 -17.51 12.03
C GLU A 2 8.67 -16.19 11.99
N ALA A 3 8.74 -15.46 10.88
CA ALA A 3 8.02 -14.19 10.74
C ALA A 3 6.55 -14.47 10.42
N ASP A 4 5.63 -13.73 11.05
CA ASP A 4 4.20 -13.85 10.80
C ASP A 4 3.73 -12.94 9.65
N ILE A 5 4.42 -11.82 9.44
CA ILE A 5 4.12 -10.82 8.40
C ILE A 5 5.42 -10.21 7.88
N ILE A 6 5.48 -9.97 6.56
CA ILE A 6 6.57 -9.25 5.90
C ILE A 6 5.96 -8.06 5.14
N VAL A 7 6.60 -6.90 5.28
CA VAL A 7 6.23 -5.67 4.58
C VAL A 7 7.35 -5.29 3.62
N PHE A 8 7.01 -5.07 2.35
CA PHE A 8 7.93 -4.55 1.34
C PHE A 8 7.79 -3.03 1.20
N PRO A 9 8.86 -2.30 0.82
CA PRO A 9 8.80 -0.86 0.64
C PRO A 9 7.89 -0.41 -0.51
N GLU A 10 7.46 0.85 -0.45
CA GLU A 10 6.77 1.53 -1.55
C GLU A 10 7.69 1.64 -2.77
N GLU A 11 7.16 1.37 -3.96
CA GLU A 11 7.92 1.30 -5.22
C GLU A 11 9.12 0.31 -5.19
N GLY A 12 9.21 -0.54 -4.16
CA GLY A 12 10.34 -1.43 -3.92
C GLY A 12 10.38 -2.69 -4.80
N LEU A 13 9.30 -2.98 -5.53
CA LEU A 13 9.20 -4.15 -6.42
C LEU A 13 9.83 -3.92 -7.79
N PHE A 14 10.19 -2.69 -8.12
CA PHE A 14 10.57 -2.31 -9.47
C PHE A 14 11.92 -1.60 -9.52
N SER A 15 12.58 -1.70 -10.67
CA SER A 15 13.83 -0.94 -10.91
C SER A 15 13.49 0.46 -11.40
N LYS A 16 13.89 1.49 -10.65
CA LYS A 16 13.66 2.89 -11.02
C LYS A 16 14.22 3.21 -12.40
N ASN A 17 13.41 3.85 -13.25
CA ASN A 17 13.86 4.43 -14.51
C ASN A 17 13.91 5.96 -14.40
N TYR A 18 15.09 6.55 -14.58
CA TYR A 18 15.31 8.00 -14.45
C TYR A 18 14.91 8.81 -15.68
N GLU A 19 14.68 8.15 -16.81
CA GLU A 19 14.39 8.83 -18.08
C GLU A 19 12.89 9.07 -18.30
N ASN A 20 12.05 8.36 -17.55
CA ASN A 20 10.60 8.42 -17.66
C ASN A 20 9.98 8.49 -16.27
N ASN A 21 9.28 9.57 -15.93
CA ASN A 21 8.62 9.71 -14.63
C ASN A 21 7.38 8.81 -14.45
N THR A 22 6.79 8.31 -15.53
CA THR A 22 5.60 7.42 -15.49
C THR A 22 5.97 5.94 -15.66
N TRP A 23 7.24 5.59 -15.48
CA TRP A 23 7.78 4.24 -15.69
C TRP A 23 7.05 3.15 -14.89
N LEU A 24 6.55 3.49 -13.70
CA LEU A 24 5.78 2.61 -12.83
C LEU A 24 4.54 2.02 -13.52
N ILE A 25 3.89 2.79 -14.39
CA ILE A 25 2.67 2.38 -15.11
C ILE A 25 2.92 1.16 -16.00
N SER A 26 4.16 0.96 -16.48
CA SER A 26 4.51 -0.22 -17.28
C SER A 26 4.44 -1.56 -16.51
N TYR A 27 4.37 -1.49 -15.17
CA TYR A 27 4.24 -2.63 -14.28
C TYR A 27 2.83 -2.75 -13.68
N ALA A 28 1.87 -1.94 -14.13
CA ALA A 28 0.54 -1.92 -13.56
C ALA A 28 -0.22 -3.23 -13.82
N GLU A 29 -0.94 -3.72 -12.81
CA GLU A 29 -1.81 -4.88 -12.89
C GLU A 29 -3.22 -4.52 -12.40
N ASP A 30 -4.25 -5.14 -12.97
CA ASP A 30 -5.62 -4.94 -12.49
C ASP A 30 -5.80 -5.74 -11.19
N VAL A 31 -5.74 -5.05 -10.05
CA VAL A 31 -5.87 -5.68 -8.72
C VAL A 31 -7.34 -5.88 -8.39
N PRO A 32 -7.85 -7.11 -8.14
CA PRO A 32 -9.26 -7.32 -7.84
C PRO A 32 -9.66 -6.67 -6.51
N ASN A 33 -10.96 -6.40 -6.34
CA ASN A 33 -11.48 -5.88 -5.08
C ASN A 33 -11.74 -7.06 -4.10
N PRO A 34 -10.98 -7.18 -3.00
CA PRO A 34 -11.12 -8.31 -2.07
C PRO A 34 -12.47 -8.35 -1.32
N LYS A 35 -13.25 -7.25 -1.35
CA LYS A 35 -14.61 -7.21 -0.77
C LYS A 35 -15.66 -7.90 -1.65
N ILE A 36 -15.39 -8.00 -2.96
CA ILE A 36 -16.27 -8.64 -3.93
C ILE A 36 -15.78 -10.04 -4.27
N GLU A 37 -14.48 -10.17 -4.48
CA GLU A 37 -13.85 -11.39 -4.98
C GLU A 37 -12.83 -11.94 -3.99
N HIS A 38 -13.01 -13.20 -3.61
CA HIS A 38 -12.05 -13.92 -2.77
C HIS A 38 -10.95 -14.54 -3.65
N ALA A 39 -10.09 -13.67 -4.20
CA ALA A 39 -9.08 -14.04 -5.17
C ALA A 39 -7.85 -14.68 -4.50
N ASN A 40 -7.40 -15.82 -5.03
CA ASN A 40 -6.09 -16.41 -4.73
C ASN A 40 -5.24 -16.46 -6.01
N PRO A 41 -4.44 -15.41 -6.28
CA PRO A 41 -3.68 -15.36 -7.52
C PRO A 41 -2.67 -16.50 -7.71
N CYS A 42 -2.21 -17.15 -6.65
CA CYS A 42 -1.31 -18.29 -6.76
C CYS A 42 -1.98 -19.50 -7.42
N ASP A 43 -3.23 -19.75 -7.08
CA ASP A 43 -4.01 -20.91 -7.53
C ASP A 43 -4.84 -20.62 -8.80
N ASP A 44 -4.93 -19.36 -9.24
CA ASP A 44 -5.63 -19.02 -10.48
C ASP A 44 -4.74 -19.19 -11.71
N GLU A 45 -5.00 -20.25 -12.48
CA GLU A 45 -4.29 -20.56 -13.73
C GLU A 45 -4.47 -19.48 -14.82
N LYS A 46 -5.50 -18.63 -14.72
CA LYS A 46 -5.73 -17.53 -15.67
C LYS A 46 -4.73 -16.39 -15.47
N ILE A 47 -4.20 -16.22 -14.26
CA ILE A 47 -3.26 -15.16 -13.95
C ILE A 47 -1.85 -15.61 -14.40
N PRO A 48 -1.16 -14.85 -15.27
CA PRO A 48 0.14 -15.26 -15.78
C PRO A 48 1.21 -15.43 -14.69
N GLU A 49 2.16 -16.35 -14.87
CA GLU A 49 3.24 -16.60 -13.88
C GLU A 49 4.17 -15.39 -13.67
N GLN A 50 4.25 -14.49 -14.65
CA GLN A 50 5.00 -13.24 -14.53
C GLN A 50 4.27 -12.17 -13.70
N SER A 51 2.98 -12.38 -13.38
CA SER A 51 2.21 -11.42 -12.59
C SER A 51 2.84 -11.22 -11.21
N ILE A 52 2.92 -9.96 -10.81
CA ILE A 52 3.35 -9.51 -9.49
C ILE A 52 2.38 -10.08 -8.45
N LEU A 53 1.06 -9.94 -8.66
CA LEU A 53 0.04 -10.49 -7.77
C LEU A 53 0.19 -11.99 -7.56
N ARG A 54 0.37 -12.76 -8.64
CA ARG A 54 0.57 -14.22 -8.56
C ARG A 54 1.83 -14.58 -7.77
N ARG A 55 2.94 -13.87 -8.00
CA ARG A 55 4.20 -14.10 -7.29
C ARG A 55 4.09 -13.81 -5.80
N LEU A 56 3.50 -12.67 -5.44
CA LEU A 56 3.31 -12.27 -4.04
C LEU A 56 2.39 -13.25 -3.30
N SER A 57 1.25 -13.61 -3.91
CA SER A 57 0.32 -14.62 -3.41
C SER A 57 1.01 -15.97 -3.18
N CYS A 58 1.81 -16.45 -4.15
CA CYS A 58 2.54 -17.70 -4.00
C CYS A 58 3.65 -17.64 -2.95
N ILE A 59 4.33 -16.51 -2.76
CA ILE A 59 5.31 -16.33 -1.69
C ILE A 59 4.63 -16.46 -0.33
N ALA A 60 3.50 -15.76 -0.13
CA ALA A 60 2.72 -15.82 1.09
C ALA A 60 2.28 -17.25 1.41
N LYS A 61 1.69 -17.94 0.42
CA LYS A 61 1.25 -19.34 0.54
C LYS A 61 2.38 -20.32 0.83
N LYS A 62 3.48 -20.21 0.08
CA LYS A 62 4.61 -21.15 0.18
C LYS A 62 5.32 -21.06 1.52
N HIS A 63 5.43 -19.85 2.07
CA HIS A 63 6.17 -19.60 3.30
C HIS A 63 5.26 -19.40 4.52
N ASN A 64 3.94 -19.48 4.33
CA ASN A 64 2.93 -19.44 5.38
C ASN A 64 3.05 -18.18 6.25
N PHE A 65 3.17 -17.00 5.63
CA PHE A 65 3.18 -15.69 6.32
C PHE A 65 2.37 -14.67 5.51
N TYR A 66 1.93 -13.60 6.17
CA TYR A 66 1.27 -12.49 5.48
C TYR A 66 2.29 -11.69 4.67
N VAL A 67 1.95 -11.33 3.44
CA VAL A 67 2.77 -10.48 2.57
C VAL A 67 2.06 -9.15 2.37
N VAL A 68 2.73 -8.06 2.72
CA VAL A 68 2.31 -6.69 2.40
C VAL A 68 3.25 -6.13 1.36
N ALA A 69 2.72 -5.64 0.26
CA ALA A 69 3.52 -5.05 -0.80
C ALA A 69 2.80 -3.87 -1.45
N ASP A 70 3.59 -3.02 -2.08
CA ASP A 70 3.13 -1.88 -2.87
C ASP A 70 3.35 -2.14 -4.36
N LEU A 71 2.36 -1.81 -5.19
CA LEU A 71 2.39 -1.94 -6.64
C LEU A 71 1.43 -0.94 -7.31
N ILE A 72 1.44 -0.88 -8.64
CA ILE A 72 0.51 -0.02 -9.38
C ILE A 72 -0.72 -0.81 -9.79
N ASP A 73 -1.88 -0.36 -9.32
CA ASP A 73 -3.17 -0.85 -9.82
C ASP A 73 -3.57 -0.05 -11.06
N VAL A 74 -4.15 -0.72 -12.06
CA VAL A 74 -4.78 -0.08 -13.21
C VAL A 74 -6.27 -0.41 -13.26
N LYS A 75 -7.09 0.64 -13.41
CA LYS A 75 -8.53 0.52 -13.62
C LYS A 75 -8.92 1.21 -14.90
N LYS A 76 -9.55 0.46 -15.80
CA LYS A 76 -10.18 1.06 -16.98
C LYS A 76 -11.30 1.99 -16.52
N CYS A 77 -11.32 3.21 -17.06
CA CYS A 77 -12.40 4.14 -16.81
C CYS A 77 -13.64 3.68 -17.58
N GLU A 78 -14.69 3.28 -16.86
CA GLU A 78 -15.97 2.90 -17.45
C GLU A 78 -17.06 3.84 -16.93
N VAL A 79 -17.76 4.47 -17.86
CA VAL A 79 -18.88 5.37 -17.55
C VAL A 79 -20.13 4.54 -17.29
N THR A 80 -20.66 4.63 -16.08
CA THR A 80 -21.83 3.89 -15.63
C THR A 80 -22.98 4.84 -15.28
N ASP A 81 -24.20 4.31 -15.17
CA ASP A 81 -25.37 5.09 -14.76
C ASP A 81 -25.33 5.48 -13.26
N GLY A 82 -24.45 4.87 -12.48
CA GLY A 82 -24.28 5.10 -11.05
C GLY A 82 -23.09 4.35 -10.45
N CYS A 83 -22.62 4.81 -9.29
CA CYS A 83 -21.47 4.23 -8.61
C CYS A 83 -21.87 3.36 -7.42
N ASP A 84 -21.35 2.15 -7.39
CA ASP A 84 -21.41 1.23 -6.26
C ASP A 84 -20.34 1.59 -5.22
N GLU A 85 -20.59 1.29 -3.94
CA GLU A 85 -19.62 1.48 -2.86
C GLU A 85 -18.30 0.73 -3.07
N ASN A 86 -18.36 -0.39 -3.80
CA ASN A 86 -17.20 -1.22 -4.08
C ASN A 86 -16.23 -0.60 -5.10
N ASP A 87 -16.73 0.23 -6.02
CA ASP A 87 -15.93 0.84 -7.10
C ASP A 87 -15.95 2.38 -7.06
N ILE A 88 -16.46 2.96 -5.97
CA ILE A 88 -16.58 4.41 -5.75
C ILE A 88 -15.25 5.17 -5.86
N ASP A 89 -14.12 4.48 -5.80
CA ASP A 89 -12.79 5.08 -5.84
C ASP A 89 -12.42 5.58 -7.25
N TYR A 90 -12.98 4.96 -8.30
CA TYR A 90 -12.67 5.25 -9.70
C TYR A 90 -13.91 5.25 -10.63
N CYS A 91 -15.10 4.90 -10.12
CA CYS A 91 -16.34 4.97 -10.88
C CYS A 91 -16.68 6.41 -11.30
N VAL A 92 -17.18 6.58 -12.53
CA VAL A 92 -17.60 7.86 -13.11
C VAL A 92 -19.00 7.75 -13.71
N THR A 93 -19.79 8.81 -13.58
CA THR A 93 -21.09 8.97 -14.26
C THR A 93 -21.05 10.06 -15.34
N ASP A 94 -20.03 10.93 -15.32
CA ASP A 94 -19.73 11.89 -16.38
C ASP A 94 -18.45 11.45 -17.14
N PRO A 95 -18.52 11.26 -18.48
CA PRO A 95 -17.34 10.96 -19.30
C PRO A 95 -16.18 11.94 -19.15
N ASN A 96 -16.44 13.20 -18.76
CA ASN A 96 -15.40 14.22 -18.57
C ASN A 96 -14.55 13.99 -17.32
N GLU A 97 -14.93 13.07 -16.43
CA GLU A 97 -14.16 12.70 -15.25
C GLU A 97 -13.12 11.61 -15.53
N CYS A 98 -13.16 10.96 -16.71
CA CYS A 98 -12.15 9.99 -17.10
C CYS A 98 -10.81 10.66 -17.44
N PRO A 99 -9.68 10.02 -17.10
CA PRO A 99 -8.37 10.38 -17.61
C PRO A 99 -8.33 10.33 -19.15
N GLU A 100 -7.46 11.13 -19.77
CA GLU A 100 -7.38 11.25 -21.24
C GLU A 100 -7.03 9.92 -21.93
N ASP A 101 -6.24 9.08 -21.28
CA ASP A 101 -5.87 7.74 -21.76
C ASP A 101 -6.94 6.66 -21.46
N GLY A 102 -7.97 7.01 -20.68
CA GLY A 102 -9.05 6.13 -20.29
C GLY A 102 -8.71 5.17 -19.14
N TYR A 103 -7.62 5.39 -18.42
CA TYR A 103 -7.18 4.52 -17.32
C TYR A 103 -6.85 5.32 -16.06
N TYR A 104 -7.28 4.81 -14.91
CA TYR A 104 -6.77 5.23 -13.62
C TYR A 104 -5.59 4.36 -13.21
N HIS A 105 -4.53 4.98 -12.72
CA HIS A 105 -3.38 4.30 -12.14
C HIS A 105 -3.26 4.69 -10.68
N PHE A 106 -3.20 3.73 -9.77
CA PHE A 106 -3.14 4.00 -8.33
C PHE A 106 -1.87 3.40 -7.72
N ASN A 107 -1.17 4.17 -6.91
CA ASN A 107 -0.23 3.63 -5.93
C ASN A 107 -1.04 2.79 -4.92
N THR A 108 -0.76 1.49 -4.86
CA THR A 108 -1.65 0.50 -4.25
C THR A 108 -0.91 -0.47 -3.35
N LEU A 109 -1.28 -0.46 -2.07
CA LEU A 109 -0.89 -1.48 -1.12
C LEU A 109 -1.85 -2.67 -1.20
N VAL A 110 -1.27 -3.86 -1.28
CA VAL A 110 -1.98 -5.14 -1.19
C VAL A 110 -1.52 -5.95 0.01
N VAL A 111 -2.43 -6.74 0.59
CA VAL A 111 -2.08 -7.73 1.62
C VAL A 111 -2.58 -9.10 1.17
N PHE A 112 -1.65 -10.07 1.19
CA PHE A 112 -1.96 -11.48 1.04
C PHE A 112 -1.88 -12.20 2.37
N ASP A 113 -2.85 -13.08 2.64
CA ASP A 113 -2.84 -13.94 3.81
C ASP A 113 -1.90 -15.14 3.65
N ARG A 114 -1.80 -15.97 4.69
CA ARG A 114 -0.94 -17.16 4.72
C ARG A 114 -1.31 -18.23 3.70
N GLU A 115 -2.53 -18.22 3.17
CA GLU A 115 -2.99 -19.14 2.13
C GLU A 115 -2.83 -18.55 0.71
N GLY A 116 -2.43 -17.29 0.61
CA GLY A 116 -2.22 -16.55 -0.63
C GLY A 116 -3.46 -15.79 -1.12
N TYR A 117 -4.52 -15.68 -0.32
CA TYR A 117 -5.69 -14.88 -0.69
C TYR A 117 -5.37 -13.39 -0.56
N LEU A 118 -5.82 -12.60 -1.55
CA LEU A 118 -5.82 -11.15 -1.44
C LEU A 118 -6.91 -10.73 -0.44
N ILE A 119 -6.49 -10.17 0.69
CA ILE A 119 -7.41 -9.78 1.78
C ILE A 119 -7.53 -8.27 1.94
N MET A 120 -6.66 -7.50 1.28
CA MET A 120 -6.64 -6.04 1.37
C MET A 120 -6.14 -5.42 0.07
N ARG A 121 -6.77 -4.32 -0.34
CA ARG A 121 -6.33 -3.40 -1.38
C ARG A 121 -6.58 -1.98 -0.87
N TYR A 122 -5.55 -1.14 -0.90
CA TYR A 122 -5.61 0.24 -0.44
C TYR A 122 -4.91 1.16 -1.44
N TYR A 123 -5.60 2.21 -1.85
CA TYR A 123 -5.02 3.24 -2.71
C TYR A 123 -4.46 4.38 -1.87
N LYS A 124 -3.21 4.78 -2.15
CA LYS A 124 -2.58 5.94 -1.52
C LYS A 124 -3.45 7.18 -1.69
N ILE A 125 -3.69 7.89 -0.58
CA ILE A 125 -4.57 9.05 -0.58
C ILE A 125 -3.78 10.31 -0.93
N HIS A 126 -2.57 10.46 -0.38
CA HIS A 126 -1.78 11.67 -0.52
C HIS A 126 -0.55 11.38 -1.37
N LEU A 127 -0.60 11.71 -2.65
CA LEU A 127 0.55 11.55 -3.55
C LEU A 127 1.67 12.55 -3.23
N TYR A 128 2.91 12.13 -3.47
CA TYR A 128 4.12 12.94 -3.32
C TYR A 128 4.90 12.98 -4.63
N PHE A 129 4.47 13.85 -5.55
CA PHE A 129 5.10 14.03 -6.87
C PHE A 129 5.14 12.77 -7.76
N GLU A 130 4.17 11.87 -7.60
CA GLU A 130 4.04 10.64 -8.39
C GLU A 130 3.29 10.92 -9.71
N GLU A 131 4.05 11.32 -10.73
CA GLU A 131 3.50 11.67 -12.04
C GLU A 131 2.81 10.46 -12.71
N GLY A 132 1.62 10.69 -13.26
CA GLY A 132 0.83 9.66 -13.93
C GLY A 132 -0.03 8.80 -13.00
N LEU A 133 0.08 8.97 -11.68
CA LEU A 133 -0.80 8.33 -10.71
C LEU A 133 -1.98 9.23 -10.33
N ASN A 134 -3.09 8.59 -9.96
CA ASN A 134 -4.34 9.20 -9.55
C ASN A 134 -4.57 8.98 -8.05
N THR A 135 -5.37 9.84 -7.44
CA THR A 135 -5.88 9.67 -6.07
C THR A 135 -7.29 9.08 -6.10
N PRO A 136 -7.67 8.21 -5.16
CA PRO A 136 -9.04 7.71 -5.08
C PRO A 136 -10.03 8.85 -4.82
N LYS A 137 -11.24 8.77 -5.40
CA LYS A 137 -12.29 9.77 -5.19
C LYS A 137 -12.78 9.84 -3.75
N THR A 138 -12.77 8.70 -3.07
CA THR A 138 -13.24 8.56 -1.70
C THR A 138 -12.10 8.13 -0.78
N ILE A 139 -11.98 8.81 0.35
CA ILE A 139 -11.03 8.41 1.39
C ILE A 139 -11.64 7.23 2.16
N LYS A 140 -11.03 6.05 2.02
CA LYS A 140 -11.39 4.85 2.77
C LYS A 140 -10.29 4.53 3.79
N HIS A 141 -10.72 4.16 4.98
CA HIS A 141 -9.84 3.66 6.03
C HIS A 141 -10.08 2.18 6.16
N GLU A 142 -9.12 1.40 5.68
CA GLU A 142 -9.25 -0.04 5.58
C GLU A 142 -8.51 -0.73 6.73
N TYR A 143 -9.06 -1.87 7.15
CA TYR A 143 -8.51 -2.71 8.20
C TYR A 143 -8.58 -4.17 7.78
N PHE A 144 -7.60 -4.95 8.23
CA PHE A 144 -7.64 -6.39 8.10
C PHE A 144 -7.34 -7.04 9.45
N THR A 145 -8.01 -8.15 9.73
CA THR A 145 -7.87 -8.90 10.97
C THR A 145 -6.90 -10.04 10.77
N THR A 146 -5.98 -10.21 11.72
CA THR A 146 -5.06 -11.35 11.82
C THR A 146 -5.21 -11.99 13.19
N GLU A 147 -4.63 -13.18 13.37
CA GLU A 147 -4.55 -13.88 14.65
C GLU A 147 -3.69 -13.16 15.71
N PHE A 148 -2.87 -12.18 15.30
CA PHE A 148 -1.99 -11.39 16.18
C PHE A 148 -2.39 -9.91 16.27
N GLY A 149 -3.55 -9.52 15.73
CA GLY A 149 -4.12 -8.18 15.90
C GLY A 149 -4.90 -7.68 14.70
N GLU A 150 -5.56 -6.54 14.89
CA GLU A 150 -6.18 -5.78 13.81
C GLU A 150 -5.18 -4.77 13.25
N PHE A 151 -4.98 -4.76 11.94
CA PHE A 151 -4.05 -3.86 11.28
C PHE A 151 -4.79 -2.88 10.39
N THR A 152 -4.28 -1.66 10.35
CA THR A 152 -4.60 -0.68 9.33
C THR A 152 -3.41 -0.49 8.39
N VAL A 153 -3.64 0.21 7.29
CA VAL A 153 -2.69 0.35 6.18
C VAL A 153 -2.56 1.82 5.81
N GLY A 154 -1.38 2.24 5.38
CA GLY A 154 -1.14 3.57 4.81
C GLY A 154 0.19 3.60 4.11
N ILE A 155 0.37 4.55 3.18
CA ILE A 155 1.54 4.56 2.30
C ILE A 155 2.25 5.91 2.43
N CYS A 156 3.53 5.88 2.82
CA CYS A 156 4.44 7.02 2.84
C CYS A 156 3.81 8.33 3.31
N PHE A 157 3.55 9.25 2.40
CA PHE A 157 3.12 10.62 2.67
C PHE A 157 1.79 10.70 3.45
N ASP A 158 0.95 9.65 3.41
CA ASP A 158 -0.28 9.54 4.20
C ASP A 158 -0.06 9.77 5.71
N LEU A 159 1.11 9.40 6.23
CA LEU A 159 1.42 9.47 7.67
C LEU A 159 1.42 10.91 8.23
N LEU A 160 1.60 11.91 7.35
CA LEU A 160 1.60 13.33 7.71
C LEU A 160 0.19 13.92 7.88
N PHE A 161 -0.86 13.23 7.42
CA PHE A 161 -2.20 13.81 7.31
C PHE A 161 -3.10 13.40 8.46
N TYR A 162 -3.69 14.40 9.13
CA TYR A 162 -4.53 14.19 10.32
C TYR A 162 -5.71 13.23 10.09
N GLY A 163 -6.32 13.25 8.89
CA GLY A 163 -7.42 12.35 8.53
C GLY A 163 -7.01 10.89 8.66
N PHE A 164 -5.84 10.54 8.13
CA PHE A 164 -5.24 9.21 8.26
C PHE A 164 -4.98 8.84 9.72
N VAL A 165 -4.29 9.71 10.46
CA VAL A 165 -3.93 9.48 11.87
C VAL A 165 -5.14 9.22 12.75
N LYS A 166 -6.26 9.94 12.53
CA LYS A 166 -7.48 9.76 13.31
C LYS A 166 -8.08 8.37 13.12
N SER A 167 -8.05 7.86 11.89
CA SER A 167 -8.60 6.55 11.57
C SER A 167 -7.81 5.43 12.25
N ALA A 168 -6.48 5.47 12.19
CA ALA A 168 -5.61 4.39 12.64
C ALA A 168 -5.69 4.06 14.15
N ARG A 169 -6.28 4.93 14.98
CA ARG A 169 -6.27 4.85 16.46
C ARG A 169 -6.90 3.60 17.07
N ASN A 170 -7.72 2.88 16.33
CA ASN A 170 -8.35 1.65 16.84
C ASN A 170 -7.58 0.38 16.46
N ALA A 171 -6.59 0.47 15.57
CA ALA A 171 -5.81 -0.68 15.13
C ALA A 171 -4.73 -1.06 16.16
N THR A 172 -4.39 -2.35 16.19
CA THR A 172 -3.24 -2.89 16.93
C THR A 172 -1.92 -2.46 16.30
N GLY A 173 -1.89 -2.37 14.97
CA GLY A 173 -0.72 -1.99 14.21
C GLY A 173 -1.05 -1.31 12.89
N LEU A 174 -0.05 -0.63 12.34
CA LEU A 174 -0.03 -0.03 11.02
C LEU A 174 1.03 -0.76 10.19
N VAL A 175 0.66 -1.29 9.03
CA VAL A 175 1.62 -1.71 8.00
C VAL A 175 1.89 -0.54 7.06
N TYR A 176 3.17 -0.22 6.85
CA TYR A 176 3.58 1.05 6.28
C TYR A 176 4.75 0.88 5.30
N PRO A 177 4.45 0.49 4.04
CA PRO A 177 5.40 0.67 2.95
C PRO A 177 5.67 2.17 2.75
N THR A 178 6.93 2.52 2.53
CA THR A 178 7.31 3.91 2.29
C THR A 178 8.53 4.00 1.39
N TRP A 179 8.62 5.09 0.64
CA TRP A 179 9.85 5.59 0.05
C TRP A 179 10.05 7.01 0.57
N TRP A 180 10.58 7.11 1.79
CA TRP A 180 10.61 8.36 2.53
C TRP A 180 11.89 9.15 2.26
N PHE A 181 11.78 10.42 1.87
CA PHE A 181 12.95 11.29 1.71
C PHE A 181 13.30 12.00 3.03
N ASP A 182 14.48 11.70 3.58
CA ASP A 182 14.99 12.39 4.76
C ASP A 182 15.27 13.86 4.43
N HIS A 183 14.54 14.76 5.09
CA HIS A 183 14.70 16.20 4.92
C HIS A 183 15.05 16.88 6.25
N THR A 184 15.88 17.92 6.18
CA THR A 184 16.08 18.80 7.34
C THR A 184 14.90 19.75 7.50
N PRO A 185 14.43 20.03 8.74
CA PRO A 185 15.03 19.63 10.02
C PRO A 185 14.86 18.13 10.37
N PRO A 186 15.76 17.53 11.19
CA PRO A 186 15.77 16.09 11.50
C PRO A 186 14.46 15.48 12.01
N ILE A 187 13.50 16.29 12.42
CA ILE A 187 12.14 15.84 12.74
C ILE A 187 11.44 15.18 11.54
N TYR A 188 11.90 15.41 10.31
CA TYR A 188 11.41 14.75 9.10
C TYR A 188 12.29 13.58 8.65
N PHE A 189 13.25 13.13 9.47
CA PHE A 189 13.91 11.87 9.19
C PHE A 189 12.94 10.73 9.44
N ALA A 190 12.86 9.77 8.52
CA ALA A 190 11.94 8.64 8.57
C ALA A 190 11.94 7.99 9.96
N THR A 191 13.13 7.81 10.54
CA THR A 191 13.36 7.08 11.80
C THR A 191 12.63 7.79 12.92
N LEU A 192 12.98 9.06 13.07
CA LEU A 192 12.52 9.91 14.14
C LEU A 192 11.04 10.19 14.00
N PHE A 193 10.58 10.47 12.77
CA PHE A 193 9.19 10.78 12.50
C PHE A 193 8.28 9.58 12.75
N GLN A 194 8.56 8.44 12.14
CA GLN A 194 7.72 7.23 12.22
C GLN A 194 7.71 6.67 13.65
N GLN A 195 8.85 6.66 14.35
CA GLN A 195 8.91 6.25 15.75
C GLN A 195 8.11 7.20 16.66
N SER A 196 8.27 8.52 16.48
CA SER A 196 7.51 9.52 17.25
C SER A 196 6.02 9.39 17.00
N TRP A 197 5.62 9.15 15.75
CA TRP A 197 4.23 8.91 15.36
C TRP A 197 3.65 7.69 16.07
N SER A 198 4.39 6.57 16.10
CA SER A 198 3.99 5.34 16.79
C SER A 198 3.79 5.58 18.29
N ILE A 199 4.74 6.26 18.94
CA ILE A 199 4.67 6.58 20.38
C ILE A 199 3.47 7.50 20.68
N ALA A 200 3.29 8.56 19.89
CA ALA A 200 2.24 9.56 20.12
C ALA A 200 0.84 8.98 19.93
N ASN A 201 0.66 8.09 18.94
CA ASN A 201 -0.64 7.50 18.62
C ASN A 201 -0.90 6.15 19.32
N LYS A 202 0.11 5.58 20.00
CA LYS A 202 0.03 4.28 20.69
C LYS A 202 -0.32 3.11 19.76
N ILE A 203 0.22 3.14 18.55
CA ILE A 203 0.01 2.12 17.51
C ILE A 203 1.38 1.57 17.11
N ASN A 204 1.53 0.25 16.98
CA ASN A 204 2.76 -0.34 16.45
C ASN A 204 2.89 -0.05 14.95
N ILE A 205 4.09 0.26 14.44
CA ILE A 205 4.28 0.51 13.01
C ILE A 205 5.29 -0.47 12.43
N LEU A 206 4.87 -1.20 11.40
CA LEU A 206 5.72 -2.04 10.56
C LEU A 206 6.10 -1.24 9.32
N ALA A 207 7.15 -0.42 9.47
CA ALA A 207 7.68 0.41 8.39
C ALA A 207 8.67 -0.38 7.53
N ALA A 208 8.56 -0.26 6.21
CA ALA A 208 9.52 -0.78 5.26
C ALA A 208 9.88 0.34 4.27
N ASP A 209 11.16 0.74 4.25
CA ASP A 209 11.64 1.87 3.46
C ASP A 209 12.61 1.43 2.36
N VAL A 210 12.70 2.21 1.30
CA VAL A 210 13.60 1.92 0.17
C VAL A 210 15.04 2.23 0.54
N GLN A 211 15.93 1.24 0.43
CA GLN A 211 17.37 1.46 0.61
C GLN A 211 17.99 2.06 -0.66
N TYR A 212 18.06 3.39 -0.76
CA TYR A 212 18.67 4.09 -1.90
C TYR A 212 19.66 5.20 -1.48
N PRO A 213 20.95 4.87 -1.21
CA PRO A 213 21.91 5.79 -0.58
C PRO A 213 22.28 7.04 -1.38
N ASN A 214 22.04 7.06 -2.70
CA ASN A 214 22.22 8.27 -3.50
C ASN A 214 21.20 9.37 -3.13
N PHE A 215 20.19 9.00 -2.34
CA PHE A 215 19.29 9.84 -1.56
C PHE A 215 19.21 9.24 -0.13
N ASP A 216 20.28 9.29 0.68
CA ASP A 216 20.32 9.00 2.15
C ASP A 216 19.23 8.05 2.77
N HIS A 217 19.42 6.71 2.90
CA HIS A 217 18.46 5.82 3.61
C HIS A 217 19.06 4.64 4.43
N TRP A 218 18.26 4.14 5.39
CA TRP A 218 18.41 2.93 6.23
C TRP A 218 17.04 2.20 6.33
N GLU A 219 17.00 0.87 6.51
CA GLU A 219 15.78 0.10 6.84
C GLU A 219 15.59 0.01 8.37
N VAL A 220 14.40 0.29 8.93
CA VAL A 220 14.08 -0.02 10.35
C VAL A 220 12.63 -0.50 10.55
N VAL A 221 12.50 -1.63 11.26
CA VAL A 221 11.25 -2.07 11.90
C VAL A 221 11.15 -1.42 13.29
N TYR A 222 10.08 -0.66 13.57
CA TYR A 222 9.81 -0.08 14.90
C TYR A 222 8.85 -0.94 15.70
N THR A 223 9.38 -1.78 16.58
CA THR A 223 8.58 -2.34 17.67
C THR A 223 8.59 -1.42 18.87
N ARG A 224 7.44 -1.26 19.53
CA ARG A 224 7.28 -0.51 20.78
C ARG A 224 8.38 -0.88 21.80
N GLN A 225 9.30 0.06 22.08
CA GLN A 225 9.94 0.17 23.40
C GLN A 225 9.37 1.41 24.10
N ALA A 226 8.15 1.27 24.60
CA ALA A 226 7.73 2.04 25.74
C ALA A 226 7.89 1.11 26.94
N THR A 227 9.04 1.23 27.62
CA THR A 227 9.11 0.87 29.03
C THR A 227 7.90 1.46 29.74
N GLU A 228 7.27 0.62 30.56
CA GLU A 228 6.21 0.97 31.48
C GLU A 228 6.35 2.41 32.03
N LEU A 229 5.23 3.14 32.03
CA LEU A 229 4.88 4.10 33.06
C LEU A 229 3.41 3.90 33.42
#